data_AF-A0A254MZ20-F1
#
_entry.id   AF-A0A254MZ20-F1
#
_cell.length_a   1.000
_cell.length_b   1.000
_cell.length_c   1.000
_cell.angle_alpha   90.00
_cell.angle_beta   90.00
_cell.angle_gamma   90.00
#
_symmetry.space_group_name_H-M   'P 1'
#
loop_
_entity.id
_entity.type
_entity.pdbx_description
1 polymer ?
#
loop_
_entity_poly.entity_id
_entity_poly.type
_entity_poly.pdbx_seq_one_letter_code
_entity_poly.pdbx_strand_id
1 'polypeptide(L)'
;MRSLQLDQQLQRERPASQSRLRGFTLLEMLVVILIIGLLTGIVAPRLLGQMATSEITAARAQLAAIDKALQAFRIDNKRFPTTQEGLAALTVAPPSAPQWAGPYLQSAVGNDPWGQPYQYAFPGRPGRDYDLYSSGPSKTGAADGSGGAVFLNSGP
;
A
#
# COMPACT_ATOMS: atom_id res chain seq x y z
N MET A 1 -62.79 47.29 -49.72
CA MET A 1 -61.37 47.21 -49.35
C MET A 1 -61.08 48.21 -48.21
N ARG A 2 -61.45 48.02 -46.94
CA ARG A 2 -62.22 46.96 -46.24
C ARG A 2 -61.68 45.53 -46.35
N SER A 3 -60.38 45.35 -46.16
CA SER A 3 -59.72 44.04 -46.03
C SER A 3 -58.31 44.11 -45.39
N LEU A 4 -58.08 45.04 -44.44
CA LEU A 4 -56.75 45.26 -43.80
C LEU A 4 -56.80 45.27 -42.26
N GLN A 5 -57.84 44.67 -41.64
CA GLN A 5 -58.14 44.90 -40.22
C GLN A 5 -58.42 43.65 -39.39
N LEU A 6 -58.20 42.43 -39.89
CA LEU A 6 -58.77 41.21 -39.28
C LEU A 6 -57.82 40.08 -38.81
N ASP A 7 -56.50 40.16 -38.99
CA ASP A 7 -55.61 39.00 -38.73
C ASP A 7 -54.63 39.12 -37.53
N GLN A 8 -54.46 40.29 -36.90
CA GLN A 8 -53.46 40.46 -35.82
C GLN A 8 -53.99 40.44 -34.38
N GLN A 9 -55.29 40.24 -34.14
CA GLN A 9 -55.84 40.16 -32.77
C GLN A 9 -55.77 38.75 -32.11
N LEU A 10 -55.08 37.78 -32.71
CA LEU A 10 -55.05 36.39 -32.20
C LEU A 10 -53.75 35.96 -31.49
N GLN A 11 -52.83 36.88 -31.17
CA GLN A 11 -51.74 36.59 -30.24
C GLN A 11 -52.22 36.64 -28.78
N ARG A 12 -53.02 35.64 -28.40
CA ARG A 12 -53.30 35.34 -26.98
C ARG A 12 -52.02 34.85 -26.32
N GLU A 13 -51.34 35.74 -25.61
CA GLU A 13 -50.25 35.36 -24.72
C GLU A 13 -50.78 34.36 -23.68
N ARG A 14 -50.29 33.12 -23.75
CA ARG A 14 -50.55 32.12 -22.72
C ARG A 14 -49.67 32.44 -21.51
N PRO A 15 -50.22 32.68 -20.31
CA PRO A 15 -49.40 32.92 -19.13
C PRO A 15 -48.58 31.65 -18.85
N ALA A 16 -47.25 31.77 -18.94
CA ALA A 16 -46.35 30.68 -18.60
C ALA A 16 -46.50 30.35 -17.11
N SER A 17 -46.86 29.09 -16.81
CA SER A 17 -46.94 28.59 -15.44
C SER A 17 -45.56 28.68 -14.79
N GLN A 18 -45.36 29.67 -13.91
CA GLN A 18 -44.15 29.79 -13.12
C GLN A 18 -44.12 28.67 -12.07
N SER A 19 -43.39 27.60 -12.38
CA SER A 19 -42.98 26.60 -11.40
C SER A 19 -42.18 27.28 -10.29
N ARG A 20 -42.78 27.43 -9.11
CA ARG A 20 -42.11 27.97 -7.92
C ARG A 20 -40.92 27.06 -7.56
N LEU A 21 -39.72 27.49 -7.94
CA LEU A 21 -38.46 26.91 -7.48
C LEU A 21 -38.39 27.09 -5.96
N ARG A 22 -38.67 26.02 -5.22
CA ARG A 22 -38.36 25.94 -3.79
C ARG A 22 -36.85 25.84 -3.65
N GLY A 23 -36.22 26.93 -3.25
CA GLY A 23 -34.80 26.93 -2.86
C GLY A 23 -34.60 26.14 -1.56
N PHE A 24 -33.45 25.49 -1.44
CA PHE A 24 -33.02 24.85 -0.20
C PHE A 24 -32.85 25.85 0.93
N THR A 25 -33.15 25.42 2.16
CA THR A 25 -32.95 26.26 3.35
C THR A 25 -31.52 26.19 3.86
N LEU A 26 -31.04 27.26 4.52
CA LEU A 26 -29.72 27.24 5.18
C LEU A 26 -29.62 26.15 6.25
N LEU A 27 -30.75 25.83 6.90
CA LEU A 27 -30.85 24.80 7.93
C LEU A 27 -30.64 23.39 7.37
N GLU A 28 -31.16 23.09 6.17
CA GLU A 28 -30.88 21.82 5.48
C GLU A 28 -29.39 21.62 5.24
N MET A 29 -28.71 22.64 4.70
CA MET A 29 -27.27 22.55 4.45
C MET A 29 -26.47 22.42 5.76
N LEU A 30 -26.88 23.09 6.84
CA LEU A 30 -26.28 22.97 8.16
C LEU A 30 -26.40 21.54 8.72
N VAL A 31 -27.57 20.90 8.59
CA VAL A 31 -27.76 19.51 9.02
C VAL A 31 -26.94 18.54 8.16
N VAL A 32 -26.86 18.76 6.85
CA VAL A 32 -26.07 17.93 5.93
C VAL A 32 -24.57 17.98 6.28
N ILE A 33 -23.97 19.17 6.45
CA ILE A 33 -22.54 19.27 6.79
C ILE A 33 -22.24 18.72 8.19
N LEU A 34 -23.18 18.83 9.14
CA LEU A 34 -23.05 18.22 10.48
C LEU A 34 -22.99 16.68 10.38
N ILE A 35 -23.91 16.07 9.63
CA ILE A 35 -23.94 14.61 9.44
C ILE A 35 -22.67 14.13 8.71
N ILE A 36 -22.24 14.84 7.66
CA ILE A 36 -21.00 14.51 6.94
C ILE A 36 -19.79 14.58 7.89
N GLY A 37 -19.66 15.65 8.67
CA GLY A 37 -18.56 15.79 9.64
C GLY A 37 -18.50 14.66 10.68
N LEU A 38 -19.66 14.28 11.24
CA LEU A 38 -19.77 13.18 12.19
C LEU A 38 -19.38 11.83 11.57
N LEU A 39 -19.82 11.54 10.34
CA LEU A 39 -19.48 10.31 9.63
C LEU A 39 -17.99 10.26 9.26
N THR A 40 -17.43 11.36 8.74
CA THR A 40 -16.01 11.45 8.36
C THR A 40 -15.08 11.17 9.53
N GLY A 41 -15.38 11.70 10.73
CA GLY A 41 -14.58 11.46 11.94
C GLY A 41 -14.53 9.98 12.38
N ILE A 42 -15.55 9.19 12.05
CA ILE A 42 -15.67 7.77 12.44
C ILE A 42 -15.03 6.83 11.40
N VAL A 43 -15.01 7.22 10.13
CA VAL A 43 -14.50 6.37 9.02
C VAL A 43 -12.99 6.52 8.84
N ALA A 44 -12.46 7.75 8.89
CA ALA A 44 -11.05 8.04 8.61
C ALA A 44 -10.03 7.17 9.41
N PRO A 45 -10.13 7.02 10.75
CA PRO A 45 -9.12 6.25 11.51
C PRO A 45 -9.16 4.74 11.22
N ARG A 46 -10.30 4.18 10.79
CA ARG A 46 -10.43 2.73 10.53
C ARG A 46 -9.70 2.30 9.27
N LEU A 47 -9.68 3.14 8.23
CA LEU A 47 -8.99 2.84 6.97
C LEU A 47 -7.48 2.79 7.17
N LEU A 48 -6.92 3.77 7.90
CA LEU A 48 -5.48 3.86 8.17
C LEU A 48 -4.95 2.68 9.00
N GLY A 49 -5.69 2.25 10.03
CA GLY A 49 -5.28 1.12 10.87
C GLY A 49 -5.27 -0.23 10.13
N GLN A 50 -6.21 -0.45 9.19
CA GLN A 50 -6.24 -1.67 8.38
C GLN A 50 -5.08 -1.72 7.38
N MET A 51 -4.76 -0.59 6.74
CA MET A 51 -3.63 -0.49 5.81
C MET A 51 -2.30 -0.84 6.51
N ALA A 52 -2.00 -0.21 7.65
CA ALA A 52 -0.76 -0.49 8.40
C ALA A 52 -0.61 -1.98 8.80
N THR A 53 -1.73 -2.65 9.12
CA THR A 53 -1.72 -4.08 9.47
C THR A 53 -1.47 -4.97 8.23
N SER A 54 -2.05 -4.60 7.09
CA SER A 54 -1.85 -5.33 5.83
C SER A 54 -0.42 -5.21 5.31
N GLU A 55 0.20 -4.03 5.45
CA GLU A 55 1.60 -3.79 5.08
C GLU A 55 2.55 -4.66 5.92
N ILE A 56 2.41 -4.67 7.25
CA ILE A 56 3.24 -5.54 8.12
C ILE A 56 3.06 -7.02 7.76
N THR A 57 1.83 -7.44 7.42
CA THR A 57 1.54 -8.82 7.02
C THR A 57 2.21 -9.18 5.68
N ALA A 58 2.13 -8.28 4.69
CA ALA A 58 2.80 -8.45 3.40
C ALA A 58 4.33 -8.49 3.54
N ALA A 59 4.91 -7.62 4.38
CA ALA A 59 6.34 -7.61 4.68
C ALA A 59 6.80 -8.93 5.29
N ARG A 60 6.07 -9.45 6.30
CA ARG A 60 6.34 -10.77 6.91
C ARG A 60 6.24 -11.92 5.91
N ALA A 61 5.24 -11.90 5.01
CA ALA A 61 5.10 -12.93 3.98
C ALA A 61 6.27 -12.92 2.97
N GLN A 62 6.72 -11.73 2.54
CA GLN A 62 7.88 -11.58 1.66
C GLN A 62 9.19 -12.01 2.33
N LEU A 63 9.42 -11.58 3.59
CA LEU A 63 10.54 -12.07 4.40
C LEU A 63 10.55 -13.61 4.48
N ALA A 64 9.39 -14.25 4.56
CA ALA A 64 9.29 -15.71 4.73
C ALA A 64 9.58 -16.48 3.43
N ALA A 65 9.36 -15.85 2.28
CA ALA A 65 9.82 -16.37 1.00
C ALA A 65 11.35 -16.23 0.86
N ILE A 66 11.91 -15.09 1.28
CA ILE A 66 13.36 -14.83 1.25
C ILE A 66 14.11 -15.80 2.17
N ASP A 67 13.62 -16.02 3.39
CA ASP A 67 14.19 -16.97 4.36
C ASP A 67 14.23 -18.40 3.81
N LYS A 68 13.13 -18.88 3.22
CA LYS A 68 13.08 -20.20 2.55
C LYS A 68 14.09 -20.30 1.40
N ALA A 69 14.24 -19.24 0.61
CA ALA A 69 15.24 -19.20 -0.46
C ALA A 69 16.68 -19.19 0.06
N LEU A 70 16.97 -18.49 1.15
CA LEU A 70 18.27 -18.53 1.85
C LEU A 70 18.55 -19.93 2.41
N GLN A 71 17.55 -20.60 2.98
CA GLN A 71 17.69 -21.98 3.45
C GLN A 71 17.95 -22.96 2.30
N ALA A 72 17.29 -22.80 1.15
CA ALA A 72 17.54 -23.59 -0.05
C ALA A 72 18.96 -23.36 -0.59
N PHE A 73 19.40 -22.10 -0.71
CA PHE A 73 20.78 -21.75 -1.07
C PHE A 73 21.81 -22.44 -0.15
N ARG A 74 21.53 -22.47 1.17
CA ARG A 74 22.38 -23.16 2.16
C ARG A 74 22.43 -24.67 1.97
N ILE A 75 21.35 -25.32 1.55
CA ILE A 75 21.35 -26.77 1.32
C ILE A 75 22.34 -27.14 0.20
N ASP A 76 22.29 -26.42 -0.92
CA ASP A 76 23.14 -26.72 -2.08
C ASP A 76 24.59 -26.28 -1.89
N ASN A 77 24.81 -25.08 -1.35
CA ASN A 77 26.12 -24.45 -1.25
C ASN A 77 26.80 -24.63 0.12
N LYS A 78 26.11 -25.26 1.10
CA LYS A 78 26.56 -25.51 2.48
C LYS A 78 26.89 -24.25 3.30
N ARG A 79 26.50 -23.07 2.79
CA ARG A 79 26.68 -21.75 3.42
C ARG A 79 25.53 -20.83 2.99
N PHE A 80 25.29 -19.77 3.75
CA PHE A 80 24.46 -18.67 3.26
C PHE A 80 25.25 -17.77 2.28
N PRO A 81 24.56 -16.92 1.49
CA PRO A 81 25.21 -15.84 0.75
C PRO A 81 26.03 -14.93 1.68
N THR A 82 27.13 -14.36 1.20
CA THR A 82 27.83 -13.31 1.95
C THR A 82 27.05 -11.99 1.88
N THR A 83 27.37 -11.03 2.75
CA THR A 83 26.77 -9.69 2.67
C THR A 83 27.04 -8.99 1.33
N GLN A 84 28.17 -9.31 0.67
CA GLN A 84 28.54 -8.78 -0.66
C GLN A 84 27.78 -9.46 -1.80
N GLU A 85 27.49 -10.75 -1.69
CA GLU A 85 26.61 -11.48 -2.62
C GLU A 85 25.14 -11.08 -2.45
N GLY A 86 24.74 -10.82 -1.20
CA GLY A 86 23.43 -10.31 -0.80
C GLY A 86 22.26 -11.20 -1.23
N LEU A 87 21.07 -10.59 -1.29
CA LEU A 87 19.86 -11.25 -1.76
C LEU A 87 19.85 -11.49 -3.29
N ALA A 88 20.77 -10.87 -4.04
CA ALA A 88 20.93 -11.12 -5.48
C ALA A 88 21.38 -12.55 -5.79
N ALA A 89 22.13 -13.19 -4.87
CA ALA A 89 22.53 -14.59 -4.96
C ALA A 89 21.34 -15.58 -5.02
N LEU A 90 20.14 -15.14 -4.62
CA LEU A 90 18.92 -15.94 -4.68
C LEU A 90 18.33 -16.04 -6.09
N THR A 91 18.70 -15.14 -7.01
CA THR A 91 18.21 -15.12 -8.39
C THR A 91 19.30 -15.27 -9.44
N VAL A 92 20.54 -14.85 -9.13
CA VAL A 92 21.69 -14.94 -10.02
C VAL A 92 22.80 -15.71 -9.32
N ALA A 93 23.42 -16.67 -10.01
CA ALA A 93 24.53 -17.45 -9.47
C ALA A 93 25.75 -16.56 -9.18
N PRO A 94 26.23 -16.44 -7.92
CA PRO A 94 27.47 -15.74 -7.65
C PRO A 94 28.69 -16.62 -8.04
N PRO A 95 29.81 -16.05 -8.52
CA PRO A 95 30.99 -16.83 -8.95
C PRO A 95 31.59 -17.73 -7.85
N SER A 96 31.36 -17.37 -6.59
CA SER A 96 31.76 -18.06 -5.36
C SER A 96 30.82 -19.19 -4.94
N ALA A 97 29.84 -19.58 -5.76
CA ALA A 97 28.88 -20.65 -5.50
C ALA A 97 28.83 -21.67 -6.67
N PRO A 98 29.85 -22.53 -6.83
CA PRO A 98 29.90 -23.51 -7.92
C PRO A 98 28.84 -24.63 -7.80
N GLN A 99 28.17 -24.74 -6.64
CA GLN A 99 27.08 -25.68 -6.39
C GLN A 99 25.69 -25.02 -6.50
N TRP A 100 25.59 -23.80 -7.03
CA TRP A 100 24.33 -23.09 -7.18
C TRP A 100 23.38 -23.84 -8.14
N ALA A 101 22.21 -24.22 -7.63
CA ALA A 101 21.15 -24.93 -8.37
C ALA A 101 19.84 -24.11 -8.46
N GLY A 102 19.96 -22.78 -8.31
CA GLY A 102 18.84 -21.85 -8.36
C GLY A 102 18.27 -21.62 -9.78
N PRO A 103 17.42 -20.59 -9.96
CA PRO A 103 17.14 -19.53 -8.99
C PRO A 103 16.22 -19.98 -7.85
N TYR A 104 16.54 -19.53 -6.63
CA TYR A 104 15.82 -19.82 -5.39
C TYR A 104 14.59 -18.89 -5.19
N LEU A 105 14.54 -17.77 -5.93
CA LEU A 105 13.37 -16.90 -6.07
C LEU A 105 13.03 -16.70 -7.55
N GLN A 106 11.74 -16.64 -7.88
CA GLN A 106 11.28 -16.45 -9.27
C GLN A 106 11.63 -15.07 -9.85
N SER A 107 11.77 -14.06 -8.98
CA SER A 107 12.04 -12.66 -9.31
C SER A 107 13.02 -12.08 -8.30
N ALA A 108 13.73 -11.02 -8.70
CA ALA A 108 14.58 -10.26 -7.77
C ALA A 108 13.78 -9.79 -6.55
N VAL A 109 14.43 -9.75 -5.39
CA VAL A 109 13.82 -9.21 -4.17
C VAL A 109 13.49 -7.74 -4.40
N GLY A 110 12.20 -7.42 -4.41
CA GLY A 110 11.71 -6.05 -4.51
C GLY A 110 11.84 -5.29 -3.20
N ASN A 111 11.28 -4.08 -3.19
CA ASN A 111 11.16 -3.31 -1.96
C ASN A 111 10.06 -3.87 -1.04
N ASP A 112 10.20 -3.58 0.24
CA ASP A 112 9.14 -3.73 1.24
C ASP A 112 7.95 -2.80 0.95
N PRO A 113 6.81 -2.97 1.66
CA PRO A 113 5.60 -2.16 1.43
C PRO A 113 5.78 -0.65 1.60
N TRP A 114 6.82 -0.21 2.32
CA TRP A 114 7.13 1.22 2.54
C TRP A 114 8.17 1.76 1.55
N GLY A 115 8.56 0.93 0.56
CA GLY A 115 9.46 1.28 -0.52
C GLY A 115 10.93 1.26 -0.11
N GLN A 116 11.33 0.51 0.93
CA GLN A 116 12.74 0.30 1.29
C GLN A 116 13.20 -1.10 0.84
N PRO A 117 14.47 -1.27 0.43
CA PRO A 117 15.00 -2.60 0.13
C PRO A 117 15.06 -3.46 1.40
N TYR A 118 14.83 -4.77 1.26
CA TYR A 118 15.04 -5.71 2.35
C TYR A 118 16.52 -5.75 2.76
N GLN A 119 16.76 -5.68 4.06
CA GLN A 119 18.09 -5.64 4.62
C GLN A 119 18.55 -7.06 4.98
N TYR A 120 19.76 -7.41 4.55
CA TYR A 120 20.37 -8.71 4.76
C TYR A 120 21.84 -8.57 5.17
N ALA A 121 22.26 -9.32 6.19
CA ALA A 121 23.66 -9.41 6.59
C ALA A 121 24.03 -10.82 7.06
N PHE A 122 25.20 -11.29 6.61
CA PHE A 122 25.83 -12.54 7.04
C PHE A 122 27.34 -12.31 7.28
N PRO A 123 27.91 -12.78 8.42
CA PRO A 123 27.23 -13.45 9.54
C PRO A 123 26.26 -12.52 10.29
N GLY A 124 25.22 -13.09 10.90
CA GLY A 124 24.27 -12.37 11.73
C GLY A 124 24.82 -11.94 13.08
N ARG A 125 24.04 -11.14 13.82
CA ARG A 125 24.30 -10.79 15.22
C ARG A 125 24.32 -12.03 16.13
N PRO A 126 24.96 -11.96 17.31
CA PRO A 126 25.04 -13.10 18.24
C PRO A 126 23.67 -13.75 18.52
N GLY A 127 23.59 -15.07 18.32
CA GLY A 127 22.35 -15.84 18.43
C GLY A 127 21.51 -15.94 17.15
N ARG A 128 22.00 -15.44 16.00
CA ARG A 128 21.37 -15.60 14.68
C ARG A 128 22.39 -16.01 13.62
N ASP A 129 21.98 -16.89 12.70
CA ASP A 129 22.81 -17.27 11.54
C ASP A 129 23.06 -16.06 10.62
N TYR A 130 22.01 -15.29 10.34
CA TYR A 130 22.00 -14.07 9.52
C TYR A 130 20.95 -13.09 10.06
N ASP A 131 21.10 -11.81 9.72
CA ASP A 131 20.06 -10.81 9.92
C ASP A 131 19.27 -10.62 8.62
N LEU A 132 17.93 -10.66 8.71
CA LEU A 132 17.00 -10.40 7.62
C LEU A 132 15.78 -9.63 8.14
N TYR A 133 15.53 -8.43 7.62
CA TYR A 133 14.47 -7.54 8.10
C TYR A 133 14.04 -6.49 7.06
N SER A 134 12.88 -5.88 7.30
CA SER A 134 12.44 -4.64 6.64
C SER A 134 12.62 -3.45 7.59
N SER A 135 12.93 -2.27 7.05
CA SER A 135 13.08 -1.03 7.83
C SER A 135 11.75 -0.45 8.35
N GLY A 136 10.61 -1.06 8.00
CA GLY A 136 9.31 -0.74 8.58
C GLY A 136 8.70 0.60 8.14
N PRO A 137 7.53 0.97 8.69
CA PRO A 137 6.81 2.20 8.33
C PRO A 137 7.62 3.50 8.50
N SER A 138 8.54 3.50 9.46
CA SER A 138 9.43 4.63 9.77
C SER A 138 10.56 4.83 8.75
N LYS A 139 10.90 3.78 8.00
CA LYS A 139 12.11 3.66 7.15
C LYS A 139 13.44 3.78 7.91
N THR A 140 13.41 3.75 9.24
CA THR A 140 14.59 3.82 10.13
C THR A 140 14.82 2.54 10.93
N GLY A 141 14.01 1.50 10.70
CA GLY A 141 14.16 0.21 11.34
C GLY A 141 15.53 -0.42 11.06
N ALA A 142 16.17 -0.95 12.12
CA ALA A 142 17.48 -1.59 12.10
C ALA A 142 17.45 -3.01 12.70
N ALA A 143 18.51 -3.79 12.50
CA ALA A 143 18.61 -5.19 12.92
C ALA A 143 18.56 -5.45 14.46
N ASP A 144 18.57 -4.42 15.31
CA ASP A 144 18.30 -4.54 16.76
C ASP A 144 16.80 -4.52 17.10
N GLY A 145 15.94 -4.23 16.13
CA GLY A 145 14.52 -4.00 16.37
C GLY A 145 14.17 -2.58 16.80
N SER A 146 15.15 -1.68 16.86
CA SER A 146 14.87 -0.24 16.95
C SER A 146 14.21 0.26 15.66
N GLY A 147 13.65 1.47 15.73
CA GLY A 147 13.03 2.13 14.58
C GLY A 147 11.79 1.43 14.03
N GLY A 148 11.22 0.39 14.66
CA GLY A 148 10.05 -0.31 14.13
C GLY A 148 10.34 -1.24 12.94
N ALA A 149 11.55 -1.80 12.89
CA ALA A 149 11.90 -2.85 11.93
C ALA A 149 10.96 -4.06 12.02
N VAL A 150 10.65 -4.66 10.87
CA VAL A 150 9.81 -5.86 10.77
C VAL A 150 10.69 -7.09 10.53
N PHE A 151 10.56 -8.10 11.40
CA PHE A 151 11.23 -9.39 11.28
C PHE A 151 10.21 -10.51 11.13
N LEU A 152 10.69 -11.69 10.74
CA LEU A 152 9.93 -12.93 10.73
C LEU A 152 9.45 -13.36 12.11
N ASN A 153 10.36 -13.32 13.07
CA ASN A 153 10.14 -13.81 14.43
C ASN A 153 9.99 -12.66 15.42
N SER A 154 9.38 -11.55 14.97
CA SER A 154 8.73 -10.59 15.87
C SER A 154 7.48 -11.27 16.43
N GLY A 155 7.59 -11.82 17.65
CA GLY A 155 6.43 -12.29 18.40
C GLY A 155 5.40 -11.17 18.63
N PRO A 156 4.17 -11.52 19.07
CA PRO A 156 3.21 -10.55 19.58
C PRO A 156 3.75 -9.82 20.83
#